data_AF-A0A968D8D1-F1
#
_entry.id   AF-A0A968D8D1-F1
#
_cell.length_a   1.000
_cell.length_b   1.000
_cell.length_c   1.000
_cell.angle_alpha   90.00
_cell.angle_beta   90.00
_cell.angle_gamma   90.00
#
_symmetry.space_group_name_H-M   'P 1'
#
loop_
_entity.id
_entity.type
_entity.pdbx_description
1 polymer ?
#
loop_
_entity_poly.entity_id
_entity_poly.type
_entity_poly.pdbx_seq_one_letter_code
_entity_poly.pdbx_strand_id
1 'polypeptide(L)'
;MKAKENITERKLVVSVVLRAVKDYIDGHNPNKIGQLKAKGLDHELTQLEKNCKSARFWLYEERNSDYIFSFEKCCEIISISPERIRRGLRQLIEARYATPKREIRRAVH
;
A
#
# COMPACT_ATOMS: atom_id res chain seq x y z
N MET A 1 -19.73 -27.23 -12.14
CA MET A 1 -19.52 -25.83 -12.54
C MET A 1 -18.90 -24.92 -11.46
N LYS A 2 -18.85 -25.32 -10.17
CA LYS A 2 -18.36 -24.50 -9.04
C LYS A 2 -16.87 -24.06 -9.05
N ALA A 3 -15.97 -24.76 -9.75
CA ALA A 3 -14.54 -24.46 -9.68
C ALA A 3 -14.12 -23.19 -10.46
N LYS A 4 -14.82 -22.85 -11.55
CA LYS A 4 -14.49 -21.67 -12.38
C LYS A 4 -14.88 -20.36 -11.70
N GLU A 5 -16.00 -20.34 -10.98
CA GLU A 5 -16.48 -19.16 -10.25
C GLU A 5 -15.51 -18.76 -9.13
N ASN A 6 -15.02 -19.75 -8.37
CA ASN A 6 -14.05 -19.56 -7.30
C ASN A 6 -12.70 -18.99 -7.79
N ILE A 7 -12.24 -19.40 -8.97
CA ILE A 7 -10.99 -18.87 -9.57
C ILE A 7 -11.13 -17.41 -9.97
N THR A 8 -12.25 -17.01 -10.56
CA THR A 8 -12.49 -15.62 -10.98
C THR A 8 -12.56 -14.69 -9.78
N GLU A 9 -13.30 -15.09 -8.74
CA GLU A 9 -13.41 -14.34 -7.49
C GLU A 9 -12.04 -14.14 -6.83
N ARG A 10 -11.25 -15.22 -6.68
CA ARG A 10 -9.89 -15.12 -6.14
C ARG A 10 -8.99 -14.20 -6.94
N LYS A 11 -9.06 -14.23 -8.28
CA LYS A 11 -8.27 -13.31 -9.13
C LYS A 11 -8.67 -11.85 -8.93
N LEU A 12 -9.95 -11.57 -8.77
CA LEU A 12 -10.45 -10.23 -8.47
C LEU A 12 -9.93 -9.75 -7.11
N VAL A 13 -10.04 -10.59 -6.07
CA VAL A 13 -9.55 -10.26 -4.73
C VAL A 13 -8.03 -10.02 -4.73
N VAL A 14 -7.25 -10.87 -5.38
CA VAL A 14 -5.80 -10.65 -5.54
C VAL A 14 -5.53 -9.31 -6.22
N SER A 15 -6.28 -8.96 -7.26
CA SER A 15 -6.10 -7.69 -7.98
C SER A 15 -6.39 -6.49 -7.09
N VAL A 16 -7.43 -6.54 -6.26
CA VAL A 16 -7.78 -5.48 -5.30
C VAL A 16 -6.68 -5.33 -4.24
N VAL A 17 -6.22 -6.43 -3.66
CA VAL A 17 -5.14 -6.42 -2.65
C VAL A 17 -3.85 -5.85 -3.26
N LEU A 18 -3.46 -6.30 -4.46
CA LEU A 18 -2.27 -5.81 -5.15
C LEU A 18 -2.37 -4.32 -5.51
N ARG A 19 -3.56 -3.84 -5.86
CA ARG A 19 -3.79 -2.42 -6.14
C ARG A 19 -3.55 -1.57 -4.89
N ALA A 20 -4.15 -1.93 -3.76
CA ALA A 20 -3.95 -1.22 -2.50
C ALA A 20 -2.48 -1.24 -2.05
N VAL A 21 -1.82 -2.40 -2.16
CA VAL A 21 -0.37 -2.54 -1.90
C VAL A 21 0.44 -1.59 -2.77
N LYS A 22 0.17 -1.54 -4.07
CA LYS A 22 0.86 -0.68 -5.02
C LYS A 22 0.65 0.81 -4.71
N ASP A 23 -0.60 1.21 -4.47
CA ASP A 23 -0.94 2.61 -4.16
C ASP A 23 -0.26 3.08 -2.87
N TYR A 24 -0.19 2.21 -1.87
CA TYR A 24 0.54 2.49 -0.63
C TYR A 24 2.05 2.64 -0.87
N ILE A 25 2.67 1.75 -1.66
CA ILE A 25 4.10 1.82 -2.01
C ILE A 25 4.41 3.08 -2.82
N ASP A 26 3.60 3.37 -3.83
CA ASP A 26 3.81 4.51 -4.72
C ASP A 26 3.71 5.84 -3.96
N GLY A 27 2.80 5.95 -3.00
CA GLY A 27 2.67 7.14 -2.15
C GLY A 27 3.82 7.33 -1.15
N HIS A 28 4.62 6.29 -0.91
CA HIS A 28 5.86 6.39 -0.11
C HIS A 28 7.12 6.52 -0.96
N ASN A 29 7.02 6.52 -2.29
CA ASN A 29 8.16 6.58 -3.18
C ASN A 29 8.58 8.04 -3.46
N PRO A 30 9.69 8.53 -2.86
CA PRO A 30 10.09 9.93 -3.00
C PRO A 30 10.51 10.28 -4.43
N ASN A 31 11.06 9.31 -5.18
CA ASN A 31 11.46 9.54 -6.58
C ASN A 31 10.23 9.78 -7.46
N LYS A 32 9.17 9.01 -7.27
CA LYS A 32 7.91 9.18 -8.01
C LYS A 32 7.27 10.53 -7.69
N ILE A 33 7.19 10.89 -6.40
CA ILE A 33 6.68 12.19 -5.96
C ILE A 33 7.50 13.33 -6.55
N GLY A 34 8.84 13.23 -6.49
CA GLY A 34 9.75 14.22 -7.05
C GLY A 34 9.59 14.39 -8.56
N GLN A 35 9.41 13.30 -9.31
CA GLN A 35 9.16 13.35 -10.75
C GLN A 35 7.84 14.02 -11.11
N LEU A 36 6.76 13.74 -10.38
CA LEU A 36 5.46 14.38 -10.62
C LEU A 36 5.53 15.89 -10.37
N LYS A 37 6.16 16.30 -9.26
CA LYS A 37 6.40 17.71 -8.93
C LYS A 37 7.25 18.41 -10.00
N ALA A 38 8.35 17.78 -10.43
CA ALA A 38 9.24 18.35 -11.43
C ALA A 38 8.56 18.53 -12.80
N LYS A 39 7.52 17.75 -13.10
CA LYS A 39 6.73 17.85 -14.33
C LYS A 39 5.51 18.77 -14.22
N GLY A 40 5.22 19.34 -13.05
CA GLY A 40 4.01 20.14 -12.82
C GLY A 40 2.71 19.33 -12.91
N LEU A 41 2.76 18.03 -12.61
CA LEU A 41 1.62 17.12 -12.68
C LEU A 41 0.83 17.11 -11.36
N ASP A 42 0.23 18.25 -11.02
CA ASP A 42 -0.43 18.48 -9.73
C ASP A 42 -1.68 17.61 -9.54
N HIS A 43 -2.39 17.32 -10.63
CA HIS A 43 -3.55 16.44 -10.59
C HIS A 43 -3.14 15.01 -10.22
N GLU A 44 -2.12 14.47 -10.88
CA GLU A 44 -1.58 13.14 -10.64
C GLU A 44 -0.98 13.02 -9.25
N LEU A 45 -0.33 14.08 -8.76
CA LEU A 45 0.17 14.14 -7.39
C LEU A 45 -0.98 14.06 -6.38
N THR A 46 -2.05 14.83 -6.61
CA THR A 46 -3.25 14.79 -5.76
C THR A 46 -3.92 13.41 -5.78
N GLN A 47 -4.00 12.78 -6.95
CA GLN A 47 -4.53 11.42 -7.09
C GLN A 47 -3.65 10.39 -6.37
N LEU A 48 -2.33 10.52 -6.47
CA LEU A 48 -1.39 9.66 -5.76
C LEU A 48 -1.58 9.76 -4.24
N GLU A 49 -1.69 10.97 -3.70
CA GLU A 49 -1.92 11.21 -2.27
C GLU A 49 -3.25 10.62 -1.79
N LYS A 50 -4.33 10.84 -2.56
CA LYS A 50 -5.65 10.27 -2.27
C LYS A 50 -5.61 8.73 -2.27
N ASN A 51 -5.01 8.13 -3.29
CA ASN A 51 -4.91 6.68 -3.42
C ASN A 51 -4.08 6.08 -2.28
N CYS A 52 -2.95 6.70 -1.93
CA CYS A 52 -2.13 6.26 -0.80
C CYS A 52 -2.89 6.34 0.53
N LYS A 53 -3.66 7.42 0.77
CA LYS A 53 -4.47 7.58 1.97
C LYS A 53 -5.56 6.52 2.06
N SER A 54 -6.29 6.28 0.96
CA SER A 54 -7.32 5.25 0.89
C SER A 54 -6.74 3.85 1.10
N ALA A 55 -5.61 3.54 0.47
CA ALA A 55 -4.92 2.27 0.65
C ALA A 55 -4.46 2.06 2.09
N ARG A 56 -3.89 3.10 2.73
CA ARG A 56 -3.49 3.04 4.14
C ARG A 56 -4.68 2.75 5.03
N PHE A 57 -5.80 3.46 4.83
CA PHE A 57 -7.00 3.27 5.61
C PHE A 57 -7.49 1.82 5.52
N TRP A 58 -7.65 1.30 4.31
CA TRP A 58 -8.12 -0.07 4.08
C TRP A 58 -7.16 -1.14 4.62
N LEU A 59 -5.85 -0.95 4.46
CA LEU A 59 -4.85 -1.92 4.93
C LEU A 59 -4.70 -1.97 6.46
N TYR A 60 -4.84 -0.84 7.16
CA TYR A 60 -4.42 -0.71 8.56
C TYR A 60 -5.46 -0.15 9.53
N GLU A 61 -6.37 0.70 9.06
CA GLU A 61 -7.23 1.53 9.92
C GLU A 61 -8.69 1.06 9.92
N GLU A 62 -9.12 0.38 8.85
CA GLU A 62 -10.41 -0.31 8.81
C GLU A 62 -10.44 -1.41 9.89
N ARG A 63 -11.31 -1.24 10.90
CA ARG A 63 -11.55 -2.20 11.99
C ARG A 63 -13.02 -2.58 12.05
N ASN A 64 -13.32 -3.84 12.38
CA ASN A 64 -14.68 -4.34 12.62
C ASN A 64 -15.69 -3.97 11.51
N SER A 65 -15.21 -3.92 10.27
CA SER A 65 -16.04 -3.62 9.11
C SER A 65 -16.73 -4.90 8.66
N ASP A 66 -18.05 -4.97 8.79
CA ASP A 66 -18.87 -6.06 8.23
C ASP A 66 -18.85 -6.06 6.69
N TYR A 67 -18.15 -5.10 6.07
CA TYR A 67 -18.01 -4.99 4.64
C TYR A 67 -17.40 -6.26 4.03
N ILE A 68 -18.05 -6.79 2.99
CA ILE A 68 -17.66 -8.04 2.32
C ILE A 68 -16.26 -7.91 1.71
N PHE A 69 -15.86 -6.70 1.30
CA PHE A 69 -14.54 -6.42 0.73
C PHE A 69 -13.59 -5.75 1.71
N SER A 70 -13.74 -6.00 3.02
CA SER A 70 -12.73 -5.59 3.98
C SER A 70 -11.39 -6.27 3.69
N PHE A 71 -10.28 -5.65 4.12
CA PHE A 71 -8.96 -6.22 3.86
C PHE A 71 -8.79 -7.61 4.46
N GLU A 72 -9.34 -7.85 5.65
CA GLU A 72 -9.25 -9.13 6.35
C GLU A 72 -10.02 -10.24 5.63
N LYS A 73 -11.26 -9.96 5.16
CA LYS A 73 -12.03 -10.91 4.35
C LYS A 73 -11.38 -11.20 3.01
N CYS A 74 -10.84 -10.17 2.35
CA CYS A 74 -10.07 -10.34 1.13
C CYS A 74 -8.86 -11.28 1.35
N CYS A 75 -8.14 -11.09 2.46
CA CYS A 75 -7.02 -11.93 2.85
C CYS A 75 -7.42 -13.38 3.13
N GLU A 76 -8.57 -13.59 3.78
CA GLU A 76 -9.16 -14.92 4.03
C GLU A 76 -9.44 -15.68 2.72
N ILE A 77 -10.08 -15.03 1.74
CA ILE A 77 -10.43 -15.62 0.44
C ILE A 77 -9.20 -16.15 -0.31
N ILE A 78 -8.08 -15.41 -0.23
CA ILE A 78 -6.81 -15.79 -0.86
C ILE A 78 -5.87 -16.58 0.07
N SER A 79 -6.33 -16.91 1.28
CA SER A 79 -5.61 -17.71 2.27
C SER A 79 -4.23 -17.13 2.65
N ILE A 80 -4.15 -15.82 2.83
CA ILE A 80 -2.95 -15.10 3.26
C ILE A 80 -3.26 -14.36 4.57
N SER A 81 -2.37 -14.40 5.56
CA SER A 81 -2.54 -13.58 6.77
C SER A 81 -2.40 -12.08 6.45
N PRO A 82 -3.35 -11.23 6.90
CA PRO A 82 -3.25 -9.77 6.77
C PRO A 82 -1.92 -9.21 7.31
N GLU A 83 -1.45 -9.74 8.43
CA GLU A 83 -0.22 -9.34 9.14
C GLU A 83 1.00 -9.61 8.28
N ARG A 84 1.00 -10.69 7.49
CA ARG A 84 2.09 -11.02 6.58
C ARG A 84 2.28 -9.93 5.52
N ILE A 85 1.18 -9.43 4.95
CA ILE A 85 1.20 -8.34 3.96
C ILE A 85 1.62 -7.03 4.65
N ARG A 86 1.00 -6.68 5.77
CA ARG A 86 1.31 -5.47 6.56
C ARG A 86 2.79 -5.40 6.94
N ARG A 87 3.35 -6.51 7.45
CA ARG A 87 4.78 -6.62 7.82
C ARG A 87 5.68 -6.46 6.60
N GLY A 88 5.37 -7.15 5.50
CA GLY A 88 6.14 -7.06 4.26
C GLY A 88 6.15 -5.64 3.69
N LEU A 89 5.01 -4.95 3.70
CA LEU A 89 4.90 -3.55 3.29
C LEU A 89 5.75 -2.63 4.14
N ARG A 90 5.67 -2.76 5.47
CA ARG A 90 6.47 -1.94 6.40
C ARG A 90 7.97 -2.12 6.15
N GLN A 91 8.42 -3.37 6.08
CA GLN A 91 9.82 -3.70 5.80
C GLN A 91 10.29 -3.15 4.44
N LEU A 92 9.45 -3.24 3.41
CA LEU A 92 9.77 -2.73 2.09
C LEU A 92 9.95 -1.20 2.10
N ILE A 93 9.04 -0.49 2.75
CA ILE A 93 9.10 0.98 2.85
C ILE A 93 10.30 1.40 3.68
N GLU A 94 10.53 0.75 4.82
CA GLU A 94 11.70 1.04 5.67
C GLU A 94 13.01 0.76 4.91
N ALA A 95 13.12 -0.37 4.22
CA ALA A 95 14.35 -0.73 3.51
C ALA A 95 14.63 0.15 2.28
N ARG A 96 13.59 0.60 1.56
CA ARG A 96 13.76 1.32 0.29
C ARG A 96 13.59 2.82 0.37
N TYR A 97 12.84 3.32 1.34
CA TYR A 97 12.43 4.72 1.41
C TYR A 97 12.65 5.37 2.79
N ALA A 98 13.13 4.64 3.80
CA ALA A 98 13.55 5.31 5.03
C ALA A 98 14.69 6.26 4.70
N THR A 99 14.44 7.55 4.92
CA THR A 99 15.49 8.57 4.89
C THR A 99 16.58 8.13 5.86
N PRO A 100 17.87 8.06 5.45
CA PRO A 100 18.92 7.83 6.42
C PRO A 100 18.78 8.90 7.50
N LYS A 101 18.58 8.46 8.76
CA LYS A 101 18.65 9.36 9.91
C LYS A 101 19.96 10.11 9.73
N ARG A 102 19.89 11.43 9.48
CA ARG A 102 21.06 12.29 9.49
C ARG A 102 21.78 11.98 10.80
N GLU A 103 22.92 11.31 10.73
CA GLU A 103 23.90 11.37 11.80
C GLU A 103 24.27 12.84 11.89
N ILE A 104 23.58 13.58 12.75
CA ILE A 104 24.03 14.87 13.26
C ILE A 104 25.22 14.51 14.16
N ARG A 105 26.34 14.12 13.55
CA ARG A 105 27.64 14.20 14.20
C ARG A 105 27.89 15.68 14.35
N ARG A 106 27.61 16.16 15.57
CA ARG A 106 28.05 17.45 16.06
C ARG A 106 29.53 17.58 15.71
N ALA A 107 29.84 18.39 14.70
CA ALA A 107 31.15 18.99 14.59
C ALA A 107 31.24 20.02 15.72
N VAL A 108 31.61 19.53 16.91
CA VAL A 108 32.20 20.39 17.93
C VAL A 108 33.69 20.41 17.59
N HIS A 109 34.11 21.48 16.93
CA HIS A 109 35.43 22.06 17.12
C HIS A 109 35.36 23.55 16.85
#